data_AF-A0A6I5NCL7-F1
#
_entry.id   AF-A0A6I5NCL7-F1
#
_cell.length_a   1.000
_cell.length_b   1.000
_cell.length_c   1.000
_cell.angle_alpha   90.00
_cell.angle_beta   90.00
_cell.angle_gamma   90.00
#
_symmetry.space_group_name_H-M   'P 1'
#
loop_
_entity.id
_entity.type
_entity.pdbx_description
1 polymer ?
#
loop_
_entity_poly.entity_id
_entity_poly.type
_entity_poly.pdbx_seq_one_letter_code
_entity_poly.pdbx_strand_id
1 'polypeptide(L)'
;KIGVHLHAYFEKGIKLDENSPIFETAVAKRWLVPGVDKTYPKVDHYLLDIEIPEVSNFFRQILAEFVYKYPHIDAVQWDDYLGYHAELPGKVDRTAQLTQFVRRLQADMKAANPGVSFDLCHHNPYWGKRYFAADWQNWNIDRAFIQIYNDANFEKELEYAEQYAGVAITEQQLHRLEALTNNPKISSILVFPATGNPETAAALVAEALRQD
;
A
#
# COMPACT_ATOMS: atom_id res chain seq x y z
N LYS A 1 -25.11 -12.74 -0.54
CA LYS A 1 -23.72 -12.25 -0.63
C LYS A 1 -22.90 -13.36 -1.27
N ILE A 2 -22.23 -13.07 -2.38
CA ILE A 2 -21.14 -13.91 -2.90
C ILE A 2 -19.99 -13.73 -1.90
N GLY A 3 -19.25 -14.79 -1.52
CA GLY A 3 -18.18 -14.74 -0.50
C GLY A 3 -16.92 -13.97 -0.93
N VAL A 4 -17.09 -12.84 -1.64
CA VAL A 4 -16.05 -12.00 -2.21
C VAL A 4 -15.97 -10.72 -1.38
N HIS A 5 -14.74 -10.33 -1.02
CA HIS A 5 -14.45 -9.04 -0.39
C HIS A 5 -13.97 -8.04 -1.46
N LEU A 6 -14.53 -6.83 -1.46
CA LEU A 6 -14.17 -5.76 -2.39
C LEU A 6 -13.24 -4.75 -1.71
N HIS A 7 -11.99 -4.70 -2.17
CA HIS A 7 -10.98 -3.79 -1.69
C HIS A 7 -10.73 -2.69 -2.72
N ALA A 8 -10.93 -1.43 -2.36
CA ALA A 8 -10.55 -0.30 -3.21
C ALA A 8 -9.04 -0.08 -3.11
N TYR A 9 -8.33 -0.19 -4.22
CA TYR A 9 -6.88 -0.02 -4.25
C TYR A 9 -6.50 1.46 -4.38
N PHE A 10 -5.76 1.97 -3.39
CA PHE A 10 -5.23 3.33 -3.36
C PHE A 10 -3.75 3.30 -3.76
N GLU A 11 -3.53 3.35 -5.08
CA GLU A 11 -2.19 3.33 -5.67
C GLU A 11 -1.46 4.67 -5.45
N LYS A 12 -0.12 4.59 -5.41
CA LYS A 12 0.82 5.74 -5.40
C LYS A 12 0.86 6.54 -4.11
N GLY A 13 0.01 6.27 -3.14
CA GLY A 13 0.08 6.88 -1.82
C GLY A 13 0.14 8.41 -1.89
N ILE A 14 1.30 8.98 -1.55
CA ILE A 14 1.60 10.42 -1.58
C ILE A 14 2.56 10.84 -2.71
N LYS A 15 2.77 9.97 -3.70
CA LYS A 15 3.65 10.18 -4.84
C LYS A 15 2.86 10.61 -6.07
N LEU A 16 3.48 11.46 -6.87
CA LEU A 16 3.00 11.93 -8.17
C LEU A 16 4.03 11.61 -9.24
N ASP A 17 3.56 11.47 -10.47
CA ASP A 17 4.38 11.63 -11.67
C ASP A 17 3.92 12.87 -12.44
N GLU A 18 4.66 13.26 -13.48
CA GLU A 18 4.34 14.48 -14.27
C GLU A 18 3.00 14.41 -14.99
N ASN A 19 2.47 13.21 -15.22
CA ASN A 19 1.15 13.01 -15.85
C ASN A 19 0.02 13.04 -14.82
N SER A 20 0.32 13.15 -13.53
CA SER A 20 -0.68 13.19 -12.48
C SER A 20 -1.52 14.47 -12.60
N PRO A 21 -2.87 14.40 -12.49
CA PRO A 21 -3.74 15.57 -12.72
C PRO A 21 -3.45 16.78 -11.83
N ILE A 22 -2.83 16.56 -10.66
CA ILE A 22 -2.49 17.61 -9.70
C ILE A 22 -1.03 18.05 -9.75
N PHE A 23 -0.21 17.53 -10.69
CA PHE A 23 1.23 17.79 -10.73
C PHE A 23 1.56 19.28 -10.86
N GLU A 24 1.01 19.96 -11.87
CA GLU A 24 1.20 21.40 -12.07
C GLU A 24 0.73 22.23 -10.87
N THR A 25 -0.36 21.81 -10.23
CA THR A 25 -0.85 22.45 -9.00
C THR A 25 0.12 22.27 -7.85
N ALA A 26 0.67 21.07 -7.67
CA ALA A 26 1.63 20.76 -6.63
C ALA A 26 2.94 21.55 -6.81
N VAL A 27 3.41 21.72 -8.06
CA VAL A 27 4.56 22.57 -8.37
C VAL A 27 4.26 24.04 -8.05
N ALA A 28 3.17 24.59 -8.59
CA ALA A 28 2.80 25.99 -8.42
C ALA A 28 2.60 26.38 -6.95
N LYS A 29 2.02 25.47 -6.15
CA LYS A 29 1.78 25.67 -4.71
C LYS A 29 2.92 25.22 -3.80
N ARG A 30 4.03 24.73 -4.37
CA ARG A 30 5.19 24.23 -3.62
C ARG A 30 4.83 23.12 -2.62
N TRP A 31 4.01 22.17 -3.09
CA TRP A 31 3.57 21.03 -2.30
C TRP A 31 4.57 19.87 -2.29
N LEU A 32 5.63 19.92 -3.08
CA LEU A 32 6.56 18.80 -3.23
C LEU A 32 7.73 18.93 -2.26
N VAL A 33 8.12 17.81 -1.65
CA VAL A 33 9.41 17.74 -0.95
C VAL A 33 10.55 17.80 -1.96
N PRO A 34 11.74 18.33 -1.59
CA PRO A 34 12.88 18.35 -2.50
C PRO A 34 13.33 16.94 -2.94
N GLY A 35 13.59 16.79 -4.24
CA GLY A 35 14.13 15.56 -4.82
C GLY A 35 13.11 14.76 -5.62
N VAL A 36 13.60 13.64 -6.17
CA VAL A 36 12.82 12.69 -6.96
C VAL A 36 13.12 11.30 -6.43
N ASP A 37 12.08 10.55 -6.14
CA ASP A 37 12.19 9.13 -5.82
C ASP A 37 12.23 8.31 -7.12
N LYS A 38 13.36 7.63 -7.33
CA LYS A 38 13.62 6.79 -8.50
C LYS A 38 13.64 5.30 -8.15
N THR A 39 12.96 4.90 -7.06
CA THR A 39 12.83 3.49 -6.65
C THR A 39 12.30 2.62 -7.80
N TYR A 40 11.48 3.18 -8.69
CA TYR A 40 10.98 2.51 -9.89
C TYR A 40 11.64 3.10 -11.14
N PRO A 41 12.40 2.31 -11.92
CA PRO A 41 13.30 2.82 -12.96
C PRO A 41 12.61 3.47 -14.17
N LYS A 42 11.27 3.38 -14.28
CA LYS A 42 10.50 3.88 -15.43
C LYS A 42 9.72 5.17 -15.14
N VAL A 43 9.62 5.58 -13.87
CA VAL A 43 8.79 6.71 -13.46
C VAL A 43 9.53 7.51 -12.40
N ASP A 44 9.66 8.81 -12.65
CA ASP A 44 10.14 9.76 -11.66
C ASP A 44 9.00 10.09 -10.71
N HIS A 45 9.16 9.76 -9.44
CA HIS A 45 8.15 10.03 -8.42
C HIS A 45 8.49 11.29 -7.63
N TYR A 46 7.56 12.24 -7.65
CA TYR A 46 7.59 13.48 -6.90
C TYR A 46 6.69 13.34 -5.67
N LEU A 47 7.22 13.53 -4.47
CA LEU A 47 6.45 13.27 -3.25
C LEU A 47 5.83 14.55 -2.72
N LEU A 48 4.55 14.44 -2.37
CA LEU A 48 3.81 15.50 -1.69
C LEU A 48 4.28 15.63 -0.24
N ASP A 49 4.35 16.85 0.25
CA ASP A 49 4.68 17.19 1.62
C ASP A 49 3.40 17.20 2.48
N ILE A 50 3.21 16.12 3.25
CA ILE A 50 2.04 15.96 4.14
C ILE A 50 2.05 16.92 5.32
N GLU A 51 3.15 17.63 5.58
CA GLU A 51 3.19 18.65 6.62
C GLU A 51 2.48 19.93 6.18
N ILE A 52 2.28 20.12 4.86
CA ILE A 52 1.45 21.19 4.33
C ILE A 52 -0.02 20.86 4.63
N PRO A 53 -0.75 21.71 5.38
CA PRO A 53 -2.13 21.42 5.78
C PRO A 53 -3.07 21.19 4.60
N GLU A 54 -2.85 21.89 3.48
CA GLU A 54 -3.67 21.74 2.29
C GLU A 54 -3.54 20.34 1.66
N VAL A 55 -2.30 19.82 1.56
CA VAL A 55 -2.02 18.47 1.08
C VAL A 55 -2.64 17.43 2.00
N SER A 56 -2.36 17.52 3.31
CA SER A 56 -2.89 16.53 4.25
C SER A 56 -4.42 16.54 4.32
N ASN A 57 -5.05 17.71 4.25
CA ASN A 57 -6.51 17.81 4.24
C ASN A 57 -7.11 17.27 2.93
N PHE A 58 -6.47 17.47 1.78
CA PHE A 58 -6.90 16.93 0.50
C PHE A 58 -7.05 15.40 0.54
N PHE A 59 -6.01 14.68 0.99
CA PHE A 59 -6.07 13.22 1.11
C PHE A 59 -7.12 12.74 2.11
N ARG A 60 -7.20 13.41 3.27
CA ARG A 60 -8.19 13.09 4.32
C ARG A 60 -9.62 13.23 3.79
N GLN A 61 -9.90 14.32 3.10
CA GLN A 61 -11.22 14.60 2.53
C GLN A 61 -11.58 13.63 1.42
N ILE A 62 -10.66 13.36 0.48
CA ILE A 62 -10.93 12.43 -0.63
C ILE A 62 -11.17 11.02 -0.12
N LEU A 63 -10.37 10.53 0.84
CA LEU A 63 -10.60 9.19 1.39
C LEU A 63 -11.96 9.10 2.10
N ALA A 64 -12.28 10.08 2.95
CA ALA A 64 -13.57 10.12 3.64
C ALA A 64 -14.75 10.22 2.67
N GLU A 65 -14.65 11.08 1.65
CA GLU A 65 -15.65 11.22 0.59
C GLU A 65 -15.82 9.91 -0.19
N PHE A 66 -14.72 9.23 -0.50
CA PHE A 66 -14.74 7.96 -1.22
C PHE A 66 -15.50 6.89 -0.44
N VAL A 67 -15.15 6.63 0.83
CA VAL A 67 -15.82 5.59 1.62
C VAL A 67 -17.27 5.92 1.97
N TYR A 68 -17.62 7.21 1.95
CA TYR A 68 -19.01 7.68 2.06
C TYR A 68 -19.79 7.40 0.76
N LYS A 69 -19.21 7.67 -0.41
CA LYS A 69 -19.82 7.44 -1.72
C LYS A 69 -19.95 5.96 -2.07
N TYR A 70 -19.02 5.13 -1.60
CA TYR A 70 -18.98 3.69 -1.86
C TYR A 70 -19.14 2.89 -0.55
N PRO A 71 -20.30 2.92 0.11
CA PRO A 71 -20.46 2.43 1.48
C PRO A 71 -20.38 0.90 1.63
N HIS A 72 -20.32 0.16 0.53
CA HIS A 72 -20.36 -1.31 0.50
C HIS A 72 -19.02 -1.96 0.14
N ILE A 73 -17.94 -1.19 0.02
CA ILE A 73 -16.59 -1.76 -0.04
C ILE A 73 -16.23 -2.34 1.33
N ASP A 74 -15.40 -3.37 1.35
CA ASP A 74 -14.96 -3.99 2.60
C ASP A 74 -13.67 -3.33 3.13
N ALA A 75 -12.84 -2.81 2.24
CA ALA A 75 -11.58 -2.17 2.61
C ALA A 75 -11.14 -1.10 1.61
N VAL A 76 -10.33 -0.16 2.09
CA VAL A 76 -9.35 0.55 1.26
C VAL A 76 -8.00 -0.10 1.49
N GLN A 77 -7.27 -0.37 0.41
CA GLN A 77 -5.96 -1.00 0.47
C GLN A 77 -4.90 -0.06 -0.10
N TRP A 78 -4.00 0.40 0.78
CA TRP A 78 -2.87 1.23 0.42
C TRP A 78 -1.65 0.38 0.12
N ASP A 79 -0.77 0.86 -0.75
CA ASP A 79 0.48 0.19 -1.11
C ASP A 79 1.71 0.81 -0.44
N ASP A 80 2.88 0.32 -0.84
CA ASP A 80 4.20 0.72 -0.36
C ASP A 80 4.64 2.10 -0.88
N TYR A 81 3.82 2.77 -1.70
CA TYR A 81 4.05 4.17 -2.04
C TYR A 81 3.63 5.14 -0.92
N LEU A 82 2.92 4.68 0.11
CA LEU A 82 2.61 5.48 1.29
C LEU A 82 3.85 5.62 2.20
N GLY A 83 4.82 6.41 1.75
CA GLY A 83 6.08 6.62 2.47
C GLY A 83 7.03 7.57 1.77
N TYR A 84 8.04 8.03 2.52
CA TYR A 84 9.13 8.87 2.03
C TYR A 84 10.41 8.04 1.92
N HIS A 85 10.91 7.85 0.69
CA HIS A 85 12.10 7.05 0.48
C HIS A 85 13.34 7.67 1.16
N ALA A 86 14.17 6.85 1.81
CA ALA A 86 15.31 7.30 2.62
C ALA A 86 16.40 8.03 1.83
N GLU A 87 16.47 7.80 0.51
CA GLU A 87 17.41 8.47 -0.39
C GLU A 87 16.94 9.86 -0.85
N LEU A 88 15.79 10.34 -0.38
CA LEU A 88 15.39 11.71 -0.64
C LEU A 88 16.41 12.72 -0.06
N PRO A 89 16.70 13.82 -0.78
CA PRO A 89 17.61 14.85 -0.32
C PRO A 89 17.32 15.35 1.11
N GLY A 90 18.39 15.68 1.83
CA GLY A 90 18.32 16.24 3.18
C GLY A 90 18.17 15.21 4.30
N LYS A 91 17.86 13.94 4.01
CA LYS A 91 17.75 12.85 5.00
C LYS A 91 16.88 13.20 6.22
N VAL A 92 15.82 13.97 5.96
CA VAL A 92 14.89 14.41 7.00
C VAL A 92 14.02 13.22 7.40
N ASP A 93 14.05 12.87 8.68
CA ASP A 93 13.17 11.85 9.24
C ASP A 93 11.74 12.39 9.36
N ARG A 94 10.84 11.81 8.56
CA ARG A 94 9.41 12.17 8.49
C ARG A 94 8.52 11.13 9.18
N THR A 95 9.10 10.18 9.89
CA THR A 95 8.38 9.00 10.39
C THR A 95 7.23 9.38 11.32
N ALA A 96 7.47 10.32 12.25
CA ALA A 96 6.46 10.75 13.21
C ALA A 96 5.31 11.51 12.54
N GLN A 97 5.65 12.40 11.59
CA GLN A 97 4.68 13.21 10.85
C GLN A 97 3.82 12.34 9.94
N LEU A 98 4.43 11.39 9.21
CA LEU A 98 3.70 10.43 8.39
C LEU A 98 2.77 9.58 9.25
N THR A 99 3.24 9.10 10.41
CA THR A 99 2.42 8.34 11.37
C THR A 99 1.21 9.13 11.84
N GLN A 100 1.39 10.40 12.21
CA GLN A 100 0.28 11.25 12.62
C GLN A 100 -0.70 11.52 11.46
N PHE A 101 -0.18 11.73 10.26
CA PHE A 101 -1.00 11.91 9.07
C PHE A 101 -1.86 10.67 8.77
N VAL A 102 -1.27 9.48 8.72
CA VAL A 102 -2.00 8.24 8.42
C VAL A 102 -3.02 7.91 9.51
N ARG A 103 -2.73 8.19 10.79
CA ARG A 103 -3.74 8.05 11.86
C ARG A 103 -4.93 9.00 11.69
N ARG A 104 -4.69 10.25 11.28
CA ARG A 104 -5.79 11.21 11.00
C ARG A 104 -6.59 10.80 9.77
N LEU A 105 -5.91 10.32 8.73
CA LEU A 105 -6.52 9.77 7.52
C LEU A 105 -7.49 8.62 7.86
N GLN A 106 -7.06 7.68 8.69
CA GLN A 106 -7.90 6.59 9.19
C GLN A 106 -9.06 7.10 10.05
N ALA A 107 -8.82 8.04 10.96
CA ALA A 107 -9.88 8.57 11.82
C ALA A 107 -11.02 9.20 11.00
N ASP A 108 -10.70 10.02 10.01
CA ASP A 108 -11.70 10.65 9.14
C ASP A 108 -12.42 9.62 8.26
N MET A 109 -11.70 8.62 7.74
CA MET A 109 -12.29 7.50 7.00
C MET A 109 -13.30 6.75 7.86
N LYS A 110 -12.91 6.36 9.08
CA LYS A 110 -13.79 5.61 10.01
C LYS A 110 -14.96 6.45 10.50
N ALA A 111 -14.80 7.77 10.61
CA ALA A 111 -15.90 8.68 10.91
C ALA A 111 -16.92 8.74 9.77
N ALA A 112 -16.46 8.68 8.51
CA ALA A 112 -17.33 8.63 7.34
C ALA A 112 -17.99 7.25 7.15
N ASN A 113 -17.24 6.17 7.38
CA ASN A 113 -17.74 4.80 7.33
C ASN A 113 -16.94 3.86 8.26
N PRO A 114 -17.48 3.50 9.44
CA PRO A 114 -16.78 2.64 10.39
C PRO A 114 -16.68 1.18 9.94
N GLY A 115 -17.46 0.77 8.93
CA GLY A 115 -17.48 -0.60 8.40
C GLY A 115 -16.35 -0.92 7.42
N VAL A 116 -15.62 0.09 6.93
CA VAL A 116 -14.55 -0.08 5.93
C VAL A 116 -13.21 -0.27 6.63
N SER A 117 -12.47 -1.32 6.26
CA SER A 117 -11.11 -1.59 6.74
C SER A 117 -10.07 -0.65 6.09
N PHE A 118 -9.07 -0.23 6.85
CA PHE A 118 -7.85 0.40 6.34
C PHE A 118 -6.75 -0.66 6.29
N ASP A 119 -6.57 -1.23 5.10
CA ASP A 119 -5.56 -2.25 4.85
C ASP A 119 -4.30 -1.63 4.26
N LEU A 120 -3.16 -2.25 4.55
CA LEU A 120 -1.88 -1.88 4.01
C LEU A 120 -1.21 -3.10 3.39
N CYS A 121 -0.67 -2.92 2.20
CA CYS A 121 0.24 -3.86 1.57
C CYS A 121 1.61 -3.20 1.46
N HIS A 122 2.57 -3.63 2.27
CA HIS A 122 3.88 -2.96 2.36
C HIS A 122 4.98 -3.98 2.64
N HIS A 123 6.24 -3.58 2.46
CA HIS A 123 7.38 -4.27 3.07
C HIS A 123 7.18 -4.51 4.57
N ASN A 124 7.90 -5.49 5.13
CA ASN A 124 7.91 -5.77 6.56
C ASN A 124 8.21 -4.52 7.42
N PRO A 125 7.86 -4.53 8.72
CA PRO A 125 7.97 -3.35 9.57
C PRO A 125 9.36 -2.71 9.60
N TYR A 126 10.39 -3.55 9.58
CA TYR A 126 11.77 -3.09 9.64
C TYR A 126 12.16 -2.33 8.37
N TRP A 127 11.88 -2.90 7.19
CA TRP A 127 12.19 -2.25 5.92
C TRP A 127 11.29 -1.05 5.63
N GLY A 128 9.99 -1.14 5.94
CA GLY A 128 9.05 -0.03 5.81
C GLY A 128 9.52 1.20 6.58
N LYS A 129 9.86 1.02 7.85
CA LYS A 129 10.38 2.14 8.66
C LYS A 129 11.74 2.63 8.18
N ARG A 130 12.68 1.71 7.89
CA ARG A 130 14.05 2.06 7.52
C ARG A 130 14.15 2.83 6.21
N TYR A 131 13.41 2.41 5.19
CA TYR A 131 13.58 2.93 3.83
C TYR A 131 12.45 3.85 3.38
N PHE A 132 11.31 3.86 4.05
CA PHE A 132 10.13 4.62 3.59
C PHE A 132 9.54 5.54 4.66
N ALA A 133 10.23 5.72 5.80
CA ALA A 133 9.69 6.41 6.97
C ALA A 133 8.32 5.85 7.44
N ALA A 134 8.00 4.62 7.03
CA ALA A 134 6.69 4.01 7.22
C ALA A 134 6.66 3.15 8.49
N ASP A 135 6.42 3.78 9.64
CA ASP A 135 6.26 3.09 10.93
C ASP A 135 4.84 2.54 11.10
N TRP A 136 4.46 1.67 10.18
CA TRP A 136 3.07 1.24 10.04
C TRP A 136 2.57 0.37 11.20
N GLN A 137 3.46 -0.24 11.99
CA GLN A 137 3.08 -0.90 13.25
C GLN A 137 2.46 0.09 14.24
N ASN A 138 2.82 1.36 14.13
CA ASN A 138 2.25 2.43 14.94
C ASN A 138 1.10 3.14 14.23
N TRP A 139 0.66 2.76 13.04
CA TRP A 139 -0.41 3.48 12.34
C TRP A 139 -1.81 3.10 12.81
N ASN A 140 -1.97 1.97 13.51
CA ASN A 140 -3.27 1.36 13.85
C ASN A 140 -4.06 0.86 12.63
N ILE A 141 -3.35 0.39 11.60
CA ILE A 141 -3.96 -0.28 10.44
C ILE A 141 -4.75 -1.51 10.86
N ASP A 142 -5.81 -1.83 10.12
CA ASP A 142 -6.66 -2.98 10.43
C ASP A 142 -6.03 -4.30 9.96
N ARG A 143 -5.40 -4.30 8.78
CA ARG A 143 -4.70 -5.46 8.22
C ARG A 143 -3.42 -5.06 7.49
N ALA A 144 -2.40 -5.90 7.61
CA ALA A 144 -1.16 -5.80 6.85
C ALA A 144 -0.94 -7.06 6.02
N PHE A 145 -0.64 -6.88 4.74
CA PHE A 145 -0.15 -7.91 3.84
C PHE A 145 1.33 -7.63 3.55
N ILE A 146 2.20 -8.57 3.88
CA ILE A 146 3.64 -8.39 3.69
C ILE A 146 4.00 -8.64 2.23
N GLN A 147 4.54 -7.63 1.56
CA GLN A 147 5.01 -7.74 0.18
C GLN A 147 6.34 -8.50 0.11
N ILE A 148 6.36 -9.61 -0.64
CA ILE A 148 7.55 -10.44 -0.81
C ILE A 148 7.83 -10.66 -2.30
N TYR A 149 8.23 -9.60 -3.00
CA TYR A 149 8.49 -9.69 -4.45
C TYR A 149 9.90 -10.20 -4.80
N ASN A 150 10.81 -10.27 -3.83
CA ASN A 150 12.16 -10.75 -4.05
C ASN A 150 12.31 -12.19 -3.56
N ASP A 151 12.53 -13.11 -4.50
CA ASP A 151 12.75 -14.53 -4.22
C ASP A 151 13.97 -14.81 -3.35
N ALA A 152 15.02 -13.98 -3.40
CA ALA A 152 16.26 -14.21 -2.66
C ALA A 152 16.08 -14.18 -1.13
N ASN A 153 15.08 -13.44 -0.64
CA ASN A 153 14.80 -13.31 0.79
C ASN A 153 13.42 -13.88 1.17
N PHE A 154 12.77 -14.64 0.29
CA PHE A 154 11.37 -15.02 0.44
C PHE A 154 11.06 -15.66 1.79
N GLU A 155 11.81 -16.68 2.18
CA GLU A 155 11.59 -17.40 3.45
C GLU A 155 11.70 -16.50 4.69
N LYS A 156 12.66 -15.57 4.69
CA LYS A 156 12.85 -14.64 5.81
C LYS A 156 11.72 -13.62 5.90
N GLU A 157 11.24 -13.15 4.76
CA GLU A 157 10.10 -12.23 4.71
C GLU A 157 8.80 -12.96 5.06
N LEU A 158 8.69 -14.26 4.76
CA LEU A 158 7.54 -15.09 5.09
C LEU A 158 7.37 -15.22 6.61
N GLU A 159 8.46 -15.31 7.38
CA GLU A 159 8.43 -15.28 8.85
C GLU A 159 7.71 -14.04 9.41
N TYR A 160 7.80 -12.90 8.72
CA TYR A 160 6.99 -11.72 9.07
C TYR A 160 5.53 -11.93 8.68
N ALA A 161 5.26 -12.38 7.45
CA ALA A 161 3.90 -12.58 6.95
C ALA A 161 3.05 -13.51 7.83
N GLU A 162 3.67 -14.54 8.44
CA GLU A 162 3.04 -15.44 9.41
C GLU A 162 2.44 -14.74 10.65
N GLN A 163 2.84 -13.48 10.90
CA GLN A 163 2.40 -12.69 12.06
C GLN A 163 1.31 -11.65 11.71
N TYR A 164 0.95 -11.53 10.43
CA TYR A 164 0.01 -10.51 9.94
C TYR A 164 -1.16 -11.15 9.16
N ALA A 165 -1.94 -10.33 8.47
CA ALA A 165 -3.13 -10.80 7.76
C ALA A 165 -2.77 -11.71 6.57
N GLY A 166 -1.55 -11.60 6.04
CA GLY A 166 -1.07 -12.50 5.02
C GLY A 166 0.17 -12.03 4.28
N VAL A 167 0.39 -12.68 3.16
CA VAL A 167 1.47 -12.38 2.21
C VAL A 167 0.89 -11.79 0.94
N ALA A 168 1.63 -10.86 0.33
CA ALA A 168 1.37 -10.40 -1.02
C ALA A 168 2.46 -10.88 -1.98
N ILE A 169 2.02 -11.48 -3.08
CA ILE A 169 2.87 -11.99 -4.17
C ILE A 169 2.35 -11.47 -5.53
N THR A 170 3.11 -11.69 -6.59
CA THR A 170 2.65 -11.43 -7.97
C THR A 170 2.31 -12.73 -8.69
N GLU A 171 1.66 -12.64 -9.86
CA GLU A 171 1.39 -13.80 -10.72
C GLU A 171 2.66 -14.53 -11.18
N GLN A 172 3.83 -13.86 -11.12
CA GLN A 172 5.12 -14.48 -11.43
C GLN A 172 5.60 -15.45 -10.34
N GLN A 173 5.03 -15.35 -9.14
CA GLN A 173 5.39 -16.15 -7.97
C GLN A 173 4.38 -17.25 -7.66
N LEU A 174 3.44 -17.56 -8.59
CA LEU A 174 2.43 -18.61 -8.38
C LEU A 174 3.03 -20.01 -8.21
N HIS A 175 4.28 -20.22 -8.60
CA HIS A 175 5.02 -21.44 -8.28
C HIS A 175 5.19 -21.68 -6.75
N ARG A 176 4.88 -20.67 -5.92
CA ARG A 176 4.89 -20.75 -4.45
C ARG A 176 3.50 -20.97 -3.85
N LEU A 177 2.45 -20.96 -4.68
CA LEU A 177 1.07 -20.94 -4.20
C LEU A 177 0.76 -22.16 -3.34
N GLU A 178 1.13 -23.37 -3.79
CA GLU A 178 0.95 -24.62 -3.03
C GLU A 178 1.61 -24.55 -1.65
N ALA A 179 2.86 -24.08 -1.56
CA ALA A 179 3.56 -23.96 -0.29
C ALA A 179 2.91 -22.94 0.65
N LEU A 180 2.39 -21.85 0.09
CA LEU A 180 1.70 -20.81 0.85
C LEU A 180 0.32 -21.25 1.33
N THR A 181 -0.45 -21.95 0.50
CA THR A 181 -1.79 -22.48 0.86
C THR A 181 -1.69 -23.60 1.88
N ASN A 182 -0.61 -24.39 1.84
CA ASN A 182 -0.32 -25.45 2.80
C ASN A 182 0.34 -24.95 4.09
N ASN A 183 0.75 -23.67 4.19
CA ASN A 183 1.28 -23.11 5.43
C ASN A 183 0.12 -22.66 6.34
N PRO A 184 -0.15 -23.36 7.47
CA PRO A 184 -1.29 -23.04 8.33
C PRO A 184 -1.17 -21.71 9.08
N LYS A 185 0.00 -21.06 9.06
CA LYS A 185 0.22 -19.75 9.66
C LYS A 185 -0.06 -18.60 8.70
N ILE A 186 -0.17 -18.88 7.39
CA ILE A 186 -0.55 -17.87 6.40
C ILE A 186 -2.07 -17.83 6.31
N SER A 187 -2.65 -16.73 6.80
CA SER A 187 -4.11 -16.59 6.87
C SER A 187 -4.74 -16.21 5.54
N SER A 188 -4.00 -15.51 4.68
CA SER A 188 -4.48 -15.05 3.37
C SER A 188 -3.31 -14.78 2.42
N ILE A 189 -3.59 -14.90 1.12
CA ILE A 189 -2.64 -14.60 0.04
C ILE A 189 -3.28 -13.54 -0.84
N LEU A 190 -2.59 -12.42 -1.01
CA LEU A 190 -2.97 -11.37 -1.92
C LEU A 190 -2.11 -11.47 -3.19
N VAL A 191 -2.74 -11.51 -4.36
CA VAL A 191 -2.03 -11.64 -5.64
C VAL A 191 -2.18 -10.34 -6.43
N PHE A 192 -1.06 -9.67 -6.71
CA PHE A 192 -1.02 -8.50 -7.58
C PHE A 192 -0.80 -8.90 -9.04
N PRO A 193 -1.56 -8.33 -9.99
CA PRO A 193 -1.32 -8.50 -11.42
C PRO A 193 -0.19 -7.56 -11.87
N ALA A 194 1.06 -8.00 -11.75
CA ALA A 194 2.25 -7.25 -12.16
C ALA A 194 2.26 -6.87 -13.66
N THR A 195 1.52 -7.61 -14.49
CA THR A 195 1.31 -7.31 -15.91
C THR A 195 0.22 -6.26 -16.18
N GLY A 196 -0.51 -5.82 -15.15
CA GLY A 196 -1.64 -4.90 -15.29
C GLY A 196 -2.92 -5.55 -15.84
N ASN A 197 -2.97 -6.89 -15.92
CA ASN A 197 -4.13 -7.64 -16.40
C ASN A 197 -4.70 -8.54 -15.27
N PRO A 198 -5.65 -8.02 -14.46
CA PRO A 198 -6.20 -8.76 -13.32
C PRO A 198 -6.96 -10.03 -13.73
N GLU A 199 -7.64 -10.04 -14.88
CA GLU A 199 -8.36 -11.21 -15.38
C GLU A 199 -7.41 -12.37 -15.71
N THR A 200 -6.27 -12.06 -16.31
CA THR A 200 -5.23 -13.04 -16.61
C THR A 200 -4.57 -13.55 -15.33
N ALA A 201 -4.25 -12.67 -14.39
CA ALA A 201 -3.71 -13.09 -13.09
C ALA A 201 -4.70 -14.01 -12.34
N ALA A 202 -6.00 -13.67 -12.33
CA ALA A 202 -7.04 -14.50 -11.72
C ALA A 202 -7.16 -15.88 -12.41
N ALA A 203 -7.06 -15.95 -13.73
CA ALA A 203 -7.07 -17.20 -14.47
C ALA A 203 -5.86 -18.09 -14.13
N LEU A 204 -4.67 -17.49 -14.02
CA LEU A 204 -3.44 -18.19 -13.63
C LEU A 204 -3.53 -18.73 -12.20
N VAL A 205 -4.08 -17.96 -11.26
CA VAL A 205 -4.35 -18.42 -9.88
C VAL A 205 -5.29 -19.61 -9.89
N ALA A 206 -6.40 -19.54 -10.63
CA ALA A 206 -7.37 -20.63 -10.72
C ALA A 206 -6.78 -21.89 -11.38
N GLU A 207 -5.83 -21.73 -12.30
CA GLU A 207 -5.09 -22.86 -12.88
C GLU A 207 -4.13 -23.49 -11.88
N ALA A 208 -3.33 -22.69 -11.16
CA ALA A 208 -2.42 -23.17 -10.13
C ALA A 208 -3.17 -23.96 -9.04
N LEU A 209 -4.30 -23.44 -8.54
CA LEU A 209 -5.12 -24.10 -7.52
C LEU A 209 -5.83 -25.39 -7.98
N ARG A 210 -5.87 -25.69 -9.28
CA ARG A 210 -6.44 -26.93 -9.83
C ARG A 210 -5.40 -28.04 -10.00
N GLN A 211 -4.12 -27.69 -9.92
CA GLN A 211 -3.01 -28.65 -10.02
C GLN A 211 -2.65 -29.26 -8.65
N ASP A 212 -3.19 -28.68 -7.58
CA ASP A 212 -3.14 -29.15 -6.19
C ASP A 212 -4.30 -30.12 -5.86
#